data_AF-A0A534M3D4-F1
#
_entry.id   AF-A0A534M3D4-F1
#
_cell.length_a   1.000
_cell.length_b   1.000
_cell.length_c   1.000
_cell.angle_alpha   90.00
_cell.angle_beta   90.00
_cell.angle_gamma   90.00
#
_symmetry.space_group_name_H-M   'P 1'
#
loop_
_entity.id
_entity.type
_entity.pdbx_description
1 polymer ?
#
loop_
_entity_poly.entity_id
_entity_poly.type
_entity_poly.pdbx_seq_one_letter_code
_entity_poly.pdbx_strand_id
1 'polypeptide(L)'
;MDGPMDAVAQEIAERVRASPLVRIVTHIDTDGITGGAIASEALDRASIAHEVAFVKKLDEPVVTELKRRGTPLVWFIDLGAGMMHALHGLDAVITDHHVPTEREIPKVLRSDLLRFAESQDRILMLNPHLEGAGSDVASGAGCAYAVAKALDPANKDLASVAIVGAVGDVQDQEFRRLSGYNREILQDGIDAGVLRAQIDLRLFGRETRPAYKLLQYATDPWIPRLSGNEDACIAFLLELGVDLKVEEHWRSWSDLELGERRRVVNALVAHMLERGCGSKEVERLIGETYTLIREPAGSPTRDAKEFGTLINACGRYDQPEVGYRVCRGDREDSLAEALRLLRGHREYLVDSMEAVAAAGINQMDAIQYFHAADTIRDTVVGIAASMVLNRENATKDLPIFAFAQASDGIKVSARTTRELVARGLDLAEVMKVASGAVGGQGGGHHAAAGATIPPGTEPKFLEIANRMVRDQIRPSPRPHGTDSR
;
A
#
# COMPACT_ATOMS: atom_id res chain seq x y z
N MET A 1 -22.94 -4.65 19.12
CA MET A 1 -22.41 -6.01 19.32
C MET A 1 -20.94 -5.86 19.06
N ASP A 2 -20.15 -5.82 20.12
CA ASP A 2 -18.73 -5.50 20.01
C ASP A 2 -18.02 -6.71 19.39
N GLY A 3 -17.35 -6.48 18.26
CA GLY A 3 -16.64 -7.54 17.55
C GLY A 3 -15.39 -7.97 18.34
N PRO A 4 -14.78 -9.13 18.01
CA PRO A 4 -13.56 -9.58 18.68
C PRO A 4 -12.41 -8.55 18.59
N MET A 5 -12.31 -7.82 17.48
CA MET A 5 -11.34 -6.72 17.34
C MET A 5 -11.58 -5.57 18.34
N ASP A 6 -12.84 -5.23 18.64
CA ASP A 6 -13.15 -4.14 19.58
C ASP A 6 -12.75 -4.52 21.01
N ALA A 7 -12.88 -5.80 21.39
CA ALA A 7 -12.47 -6.28 22.71
C ALA A 7 -10.94 -6.17 22.92
N VAL A 8 -10.15 -6.59 21.92
CA VAL A 8 -8.68 -6.45 21.97
C VAL A 8 -8.27 -4.98 21.90
N ALA A 9 -8.96 -4.16 21.09
CA ALA A 9 -8.73 -2.72 21.05
C ALA A 9 -8.98 -2.05 22.40
N GLN A 10 -10.02 -2.48 23.13
CA GLN A 10 -10.34 -2.00 24.48
C GLN A 10 -9.23 -2.37 25.48
N GLU A 11 -8.73 -3.60 25.45
CA GLU A 11 -7.62 -4.04 26.32
C GLU A 11 -6.34 -3.22 26.05
N ILE A 12 -6.01 -2.99 24.77
CA ILE A 12 -4.89 -2.15 24.38
C ILE A 12 -5.10 -0.70 24.84
N ALA A 13 -6.31 -0.14 24.68
CA ALA A 13 -6.63 1.21 25.11
C ALA A 13 -6.46 1.38 26.63
N GLU A 14 -6.85 0.39 27.43
CA GLU A 14 -6.62 0.38 28.88
C GLU A 14 -5.13 0.35 29.23
N ARG A 15 -4.35 -0.46 28.52
CA ARG A 15 -2.90 -0.54 28.69
C ARG A 15 -2.19 0.78 28.35
N VAL A 16 -2.60 1.40 27.26
CA VAL A 16 -2.11 2.71 26.81
C VAL A 16 -2.46 3.79 27.83
N ARG A 17 -3.70 3.82 28.32
CA ARG A 17 -4.18 4.79 29.31
C ARG A 17 -3.43 4.72 30.65
N ALA A 18 -2.94 3.54 31.01
CA ALA A 18 -2.15 3.34 32.23
C ALA A 18 -0.67 3.75 32.08
N SER A 19 -0.19 4.03 30.87
CA SER A 19 1.22 4.37 30.63
C SER A 19 1.48 5.87 30.82
N PRO A 20 2.56 6.26 31.53
CA PRO A 20 2.94 7.67 31.65
C PRO A 20 3.57 8.24 30.37
N LEU A 21 4.09 7.38 29.48
CA LEU A 21 4.72 7.78 28.22
C LEU A 21 4.57 6.65 27.20
N VAL A 22 4.15 6.99 25.99
CA VAL A 22 4.03 6.03 24.88
C VAL A 22 5.00 6.42 23.75
N ARG A 23 5.88 5.51 23.35
CA ARG A 23 6.68 5.67 22.12
C ARG A 23 5.94 5.01 20.97
N ILE A 24 5.41 5.79 20.05
CA ILE A 24 4.88 5.29 18.79
C ILE A 24 6.07 4.99 17.86
N VAL A 25 6.11 3.78 17.31
CA VAL A 25 7.06 3.35 16.29
C VAL A 25 6.25 2.85 15.10
N THR A 26 6.38 3.52 13.96
CA THR A 26 5.49 3.26 12.82
C THR A 26 6.22 3.25 11.49
N HIS A 27 5.64 2.56 10.52
CA HIS A 27 6.18 2.46 9.18
C HIS A 27 6.11 3.80 8.43
N ILE A 28 6.94 3.95 7.38
CA ILE A 28 7.06 5.23 6.64
C ILE A 28 6.10 5.35 5.45
N ASP A 29 5.32 4.32 5.12
CA ASP A 29 4.35 4.43 4.03
C ASP A 29 3.05 5.09 4.51
N THR A 30 2.04 5.10 3.64
CA THR A 30 0.75 5.71 3.93
C THR A 30 0.07 5.10 5.15
N ASP A 31 0.09 3.77 5.29
CA ASP A 31 -0.62 3.09 6.37
C ASP A 31 0.05 3.34 7.72
N GLY A 32 1.38 3.22 7.77
CA GLY A 32 2.15 3.60 8.95
C GLY A 32 1.99 5.09 9.32
N ILE A 33 2.20 6.01 8.37
CA ILE A 33 2.10 7.46 8.67
C ILE A 33 0.71 7.85 9.16
N THR A 34 -0.36 7.35 8.53
CA THR A 34 -1.73 7.62 8.95
C THR A 34 -2.03 6.98 10.31
N GLY A 35 -1.59 5.74 10.54
CA GLY A 35 -1.71 5.06 11.84
C GLY A 35 -0.99 5.80 12.97
N GLY A 36 0.24 6.26 12.74
CA GLY A 36 0.98 7.09 13.68
C GLY A 36 0.31 8.43 13.98
N ALA A 37 -0.29 9.07 12.97
CA ALA A 37 -1.06 10.30 13.15
C ALA A 37 -2.33 10.07 13.98
N ILE A 38 -3.05 8.98 13.73
CA ILE A 38 -4.25 8.59 14.49
C ILE A 38 -3.90 8.33 15.95
N ALA A 39 -2.88 7.51 16.21
CA ALA A 39 -2.45 7.19 17.56
C ALA A 39 -1.98 8.44 18.31
N SER A 40 -1.16 9.28 17.68
CA SER A 40 -0.69 10.53 18.27
C SER A 40 -1.83 11.48 18.62
N GLU A 41 -2.77 11.70 17.69
CA GLU A 41 -3.91 12.59 17.91
C GLU A 41 -4.82 12.07 19.03
N ALA A 42 -5.06 10.75 19.10
CA ALA A 42 -5.83 10.14 20.18
C ALA A 42 -5.13 10.27 21.55
N LEU A 43 -3.79 10.13 21.60
CA LEU A 43 -3.00 10.30 22.82
C LEU A 43 -2.98 11.77 23.28
N ASP A 44 -2.85 12.73 22.36
CA ASP A 44 -2.93 14.16 22.67
C ASP A 44 -4.31 14.51 23.27
N ARG A 45 -5.39 14.02 22.65
CA ARG A 45 -6.76 14.21 23.17
C ARG A 45 -6.95 13.58 24.56
N ALA A 46 -6.32 12.44 24.82
CA ALA A 46 -6.31 11.78 26.12
C ALA A 46 -5.32 12.40 27.13
N SER A 47 -4.57 13.44 26.74
CA SER A 47 -3.50 14.06 27.55
C SER A 47 -2.41 13.07 27.99
N ILE A 48 -2.08 12.09 27.14
CA ILE A 48 -1.02 11.10 27.37
C ILE A 48 0.24 11.54 26.62
N ALA A 49 1.34 11.70 27.35
CA ALA A 49 2.63 12.07 26.77
C ALA A 49 3.10 10.99 25.80
N HIS A 50 3.59 11.40 24.63
CA HIS A 50 4.06 10.46 23.63
C HIS A 50 5.13 11.05 22.72
N GLU A 51 5.85 10.14 22.05
CA GLU A 51 6.84 10.48 21.04
C GLU A 51 6.65 9.58 19.82
N VAL A 52 6.82 10.11 18.61
CA VAL A 52 6.67 9.35 17.36
C VAL A 52 8.04 9.09 16.73
N ALA A 53 8.28 7.87 16.26
CA ALA A 53 9.43 7.50 15.44
C ALA A 53 8.95 6.77 14.18
N PHE A 54 9.43 7.22 13.02
CA PHE A 54 9.17 6.57 11.74
C PHE A 54 10.36 5.69 11.36
N VAL A 55 10.10 4.46 10.92
CA VAL A 55 11.13 3.50 10.51
C VAL A 55 10.78 2.83 9.18
N LYS A 56 11.79 2.60 8.34
CA LYS A 56 11.62 1.89 7.05
C LYS A 56 11.33 0.41 7.22
N LYS A 57 11.85 -0.17 8.30
CA LYS A 57 11.65 -1.55 8.71
C LYS A 57 11.95 -1.66 10.18
N LEU A 58 11.32 -2.63 10.84
CA LEU A 58 11.68 -3.00 12.20
C LEU A 58 12.79 -4.06 12.15
N ASP A 59 14.00 -3.70 12.57
CA ASP A 59 15.16 -4.59 12.62
C ASP A 59 15.78 -4.66 14.02
N GLU A 60 16.74 -5.58 14.21
CA GLU A 60 17.41 -5.76 15.51
C GLU A 60 18.06 -4.48 16.07
N PRO A 61 18.75 -3.63 15.26
CA PRO A 61 19.24 -2.34 15.72
C PRO A 61 18.14 -1.45 16.31
N VAL A 62 17.00 -1.30 15.63
CA VAL A 62 15.87 -0.49 16.13
C VAL A 62 15.35 -1.07 17.45
N VAL A 63 15.13 -2.38 17.52
CA VAL A 63 14.63 -3.05 18.74
C VAL A 63 15.61 -2.92 19.90
N THR A 64 16.91 -3.02 19.62
CA THR A 64 17.98 -2.88 20.64
C THR A 64 18.01 -1.46 21.20
N GLU A 65 17.88 -0.44 20.35
CA GLU A 65 17.80 0.94 20.78
C GLU A 65 16.56 1.21 21.65
N LEU A 66 15.40 0.65 21.28
CA LEU A 66 14.18 0.76 22.08
C LEU A 66 14.36 0.14 23.48
N LYS A 67 14.97 -1.05 23.56
CA LYS A 67 15.28 -1.71 24.84
C LYS A 67 16.24 -0.88 25.69
N ARG A 68 17.27 -0.29 25.07
CA ARG A 68 18.27 0.55 25.75
C ARG A 68 17.66 1.81 26.35
N ARG A 69 16.69 2.42 25.67
CA ARG A 69 15.99 3.61 26.17
C ARG A 69 15.10 3.33 27.38
N GLY A 70 14.57 2.11 27.51
CA GLY A 70 13.71 1.73 28.63
C GLY A 70 12.37 2.47 28.66
N THR A 71 11.80 2.78 27.49
CA THR A 71 10.50 3.43 27.37
C THR A 71 9.41 2.64 28.11
N PRO A 72 8.52 3.30 28.88
CA PRO A 72 7.45 2.62 29.63
C PRO A 72 6.52 1.76 28.75
N LEU A 73 6.12 2.25 27.58
CA LEU A 73 5.32 1.50 26.62
C LEU A 73 5.70 1.86 25.18
N VAL A 74 5.88 0.86 24.32
CA VAL A 74 6.10 1.04 22.88
C VAL A 74 4.85 0.62 22.11
N TRP A 75 4.31 1.50 21.26
CA TRP A 75 3.21 1.19 20.37
C TRP A 75 3.73 1.05 18.95
N PHE A 76 3.76 -0.18 18.46
CA PHE A 76 4.13 -0.51 17.08
C PHE A 76 2.90 -0.44 16.16
N ILE A 77 3.00 0.30 15.05
CA ILE A 77 1.89 0.51 14.11
C ILE A 77 2.36 0.20 12.69
N ASP A 78 1.64 -0.71 12.02
CA ASP A 78 1.96 -1.22 10.68
C ASP A 78 3.35 -1.88 10.59
N LEU A 79 3.75 -2.49 11.71
CA LEU A 79 4.96 -3.30 11.86
C LEU A 79 4.90 -4.03 13.20
N GLY A 80 5.77 -5.03 13.37
CA GLY A 80 5.94 -5.75 14.64
C GLY A 80 5.49 -7.21 14.59
N ALA A 81 4.41 -7.54 13.86
CA ALA A 81 3.89 -8.91 13.80
C ALA A 81 4.93 -9.90 13.23
N GLY A 82 5.76 -9.43 12.28
CA GLY A 82 6.86 -10.22 11.70
C GLY A 82 8.12 -10.37 12.58
N MET A 83 8.17 -9.71 13.74
CA MET A 83 9.37 -9.65 14.60
C MET A 83 9.10 -10.03 16.06
N MET A 84 8.03 -10.81 16.31
CA MET A 84 7.60 -11.18 17.67
C MET A 84 8.71 -11.81 18.52
N HIS A 85 9.60 -12.58 17.90
CA HIS A 85 10.77 -13.20 18.56
C HIS A 85 11.76 -12.16 19.12
N ALA A 86 11.92 -11.01 18.46
CA ALA A 86 12.89 -9.98 18.83
C ALA A 86 12.34 -9.02 19.91
N LEU A 87 11.02 -8.91 20.04
CA LEU A 87 10.37 -7.95 20.94
C LEU A 87 10.41 -8.35 22.43
N HIS A 88 10.92 -9.54 22.76
CA HIS A 88 11.05 -9.98 24.14
C HIS A 88 11.82 -8.96 25.01
N GLY A 89 11.25 -8.62 26.17
CA GLY A 89 11.81 -7.66 27.13
C GLY A 89 11.35 -6.22 26.91
N LEU A 90 10.52 -5.96 25.90
CA LEU A 90 9.78 -4.71 25.78
C LEU A 90 8.40 -4.84 26.42
N ASP A 91 7.91 -3.70 26.89
CA ASP A 91 6.50 -3.50 27.15
C ASP A 91 5.88 -2.84 25.92
N ALA A 92 4.96 -3.52 25.24
CA ALA A 92 4.52 -3.11 23.93
C ALA A 92 3.05 -3.40 23.61
N VAL A 93 2.51 -2.63 22.68
CA VAL A 93 1.26 -2.93 21.99
C VAL A 93 1.51 -2.86 20.49
N ILE A 94 0.83 -3.71 19.72
CA ILE A 94 1.00 -3.82 18.27
C ILE A 94 -0.37 -3.66 17.61
N THR A 95 -0.47 -2.75 16.64
CA THR A 95 -1.62 -2.63 15.73
C THR A 95 -1.11 -2.83 14.31
N ASP A 96 -1.29 -4.03 13.78
CA ASP A 96 -0.65 -4.51 12.56
C ASP A 96 -1.59 -5.47 11.82
N HIS A 97 -1.39 -5.66 10.53
CA HIS A 97 -2.17 -6.54 9.65
C HIS A 97 -1.30 -7.53 8.86
N HIS A 98 0.02 -7.47 9.04
CA HIS A 98 0.95 -8.46 8.51
C HIS A 98 0.76 -9.83 9.18
N VAL A 99 1.10 -10.91 8.46
CA VAL A 99 1.05 -12.27 9.01
C VAL A 99 1.99 -12.39 10.22
N PRO A 100 1.50 -12.73 11.42
CA PRO A 100 2.34 -12.88 12.59
C PRO A 100 3.35 -14.03 12.47
N THR A 101 4.57 -13.79 12.96
CA THR A 101 5.56 -14.85 13.17
C THR A 101 5.32 -15.56 14.50
N GLU A 102 5.68 -16.86 14.58
CA GLU A 102 5.66 -17.58 15.85
C GLU A 102 6.59 -16.92 16.86
N ARG A 103 6.12 -16.86 18.11
CA ARG A 103 6.90 -16.32 19.22
C ARG A 103 7.80 -17.41 19.81
N GLU A 104 9.07 -17.41 19.41
CA GLU A 104 10.07 -18.23 20.08
C GLU A 104 10.52 -17.59 21.40
N ILE A 105 9.98 -18.07 22.52
CA ILE A 105 10.48 -17.67 23.84
C ILE A 105 11.85 -18.32 24.08
N PRO A 106 12.93 -17.54 24.33
CA PRO A 106 14.27 -18.08 24.55
C PRO A 106 14.29 -19.19 25.62
N LYS A 107 14.99 -20.30 25.34
CA LYS A 107 15.08 -21.47 26.25
C LYS A 107 15.55 -21.10 27.67
N VAL A 108 16.37 -20.06 27.81
CA VAL A 108 16.88 -19.55 29.09
C VAL A 108 15.78 -19.00 29.99
N LEU A 109 14.69 -18.49 29.42
CA LEU A 109 13.50 -18.06 30.17
C LEU A 109 12.57 -19.23 30.50
N ARG A 110 12.60 -20.31 29.70
CA ARG A 110 11.84 -21.54 29.97
C ARG A 110 12.43 -22.36 31.11
N SER A 111 13.71 -22.19 31.43
CA SER A 111 14.37 -22.91 32.54
C SER A 111 14.03 -22.38 33.93
N ASP A 112 13.37 -21.22 34.03
CA ASP A 112 12.99 -20.59 35.29
C ASP A 112 11.50 -20.24 35.26
N LEU A 113 10.66 -21.14 35.78
CA LEU A 113 9.20 -21.02 35.81
C LEU A 113 8.72 -19.79 36.60
N LEU A 114 9.49 -19.30 37.57
CA LEU A 114 9.20 -18.08 38.34
C LEU A 114 9.46 -16.84 37.48
N ARG A 115 10.60 -16.77 36.79
CA ARG A 115 10.88 -15.68 35.82
C ARG A 115 9.95 -15.71 34.61
N PHE A 116 9.47 -16.87 34.18
CA PHE A 116 8.50 -17.02 33.11
C PHE A 116 7.09 -16.56 33.54
N ALA A 117 6.68 -16.85 34.78
CA ALA A 117 5.42 -16.38 35.34
C ALA A 117 5.45 -14.87 35.69
N GLU A 118 6.62 -14.34 36.09
CA GLU A 118 6.86 -12.91 36.29
C GLU A 118 7.07 -12.14 34.98
N SER A 119 7.53 -12.82 33.91
CA SER A 119 7.50 -12.30 32.54
C SER A 119 6.08 -12.41 31.97
N GLN A 120 5.11 -11.84 32.70
CA GLN A 120 3.77 -11.60 32.17
C GLN A 120 3.90 -11.02 30.78
N ASP A 121 3.16 -11.59 29.83
CA ASP A 121 3.18 -11.18 28.44
C ASP A 121 2.83 -9.69 28.33
N ARG A 122 3.87 -8.86 28.18
CA ARG A 122 3.72 -7.40 28.07
C ARG A 122 3.42 -6.95 26.65
N ILE A 123 3.10 -7.87 25.74
CA ILE A 123 2.87 -7.56 24.34
C ILE A 123 1.43 -7.93 24.00
N LEU A 124 0.60 -6.91 23.82
CA LEU A 124 -0.73 -7.06 23.25
C LEU A 124 -0.67 -6.80 21.75
N MET A 125 -1.44 -7.53 20.96
CA MET A 125 -1.49 -7.34 19.52
C MET A 125 -2.92 -7.37 19.02
N LEU A 126 -3.35 -6.28 18.39
CA LEU A 126 -4.54 -6.24 17.56
C LEU A 126 -4.10 -6.49 16.12
N ASN A 127 -4.46 -7.68 15.61
CA ASN A 127 -4.16 -8.08 14.25
C ASN A 127 -5.27 -9.00 13.71
N PRO A 128 -5.87 -8.71 12.55
CA PRO A 128 -6.96 -9.51 11.99
C PRO A 128 -6.65 -11.01 11.82
N HIS A 129 -5.38 -11.38 11.60
CA HIS A 129 -4.98 -12.79 11.49
C HIS A 129 -5.21 -13.59 12.76
N LEU A 130 -5.17 -12.94 13.94
CA LEU A 130 -5.45 -13.62 15.21
C LEU A 130 -6.93 -14.03 15.34
N GLU A 131 -7.80 -13.39 14.56
CA GLU A 131 -9.23 -13.67 14.50
C GLU A 131 -9.61 -14.53 13.27
N GLY A 132 -8.62 -15.07 12.56
CA GLY A 132 -8.82 -15.89 11.36
C GLY A 132 -9.24 -15.09 10.11
N ALA A 133 -9.08 -13.77 10.12
CA ALA A 133 -9.32 -12.92 8.97
C ALA A 133 -8.02 -12.62 8.18
N GLY A 134 -8.17 -12.17 6.94
CA GLY A 134 -7.04 -11.79 6.08
C GLY A 134 -6.52 -10.37 6.34
N SER A 135 -5.41 -10.00 5.70
CA SER A 135 -4.81 -8.66 5.80
C SER A 135 -5.65 -7.54 5.16
N ASP A 136 -6.70 -7.87 4.41
CA ASP A 136 -7.53 -6.94 3.63
C ASP A 136 -8.76 -6.40 4.41
N VAL A 137 -9.02 -6.93 5.61
CA VAL A 137 -10.19 -6.53 6.41
C VAL A 137 -9.96 -5.31 7.28
N ALA A 138 -8.68 -5.01 7.59
CA ALA A 138 -8.24 -3.83 8.32
C ALA A 138 -6.76 -3.58 8.01
N SER A 139 -6.37 -2.32 7.87
CA SER A 139 -4.97 -1.92 7.77
C SER A 139 -4.36 -1.68 9.15
N GLY A 140 -3.04 -1.45 9.23
CA GLY A 140 -2.38 -0.97 10.44
C GLY A 140 -2.99 0.33 10.98
N ALA A 141 -3.30 1.29 10.11
CA ALA A 141 -4.05 2.50 10.48
C ALA A 141 -5.46 2.19 10.97
N GLY A 142 -6.15 1.22 10.36
CA GLY A 142 -7.45 0.75 10.80
C GLY A 142 -7.43 0.12 12.21
N CYS A 143 -6.40 -0.67 12.50
CA CYS A 143 -6.18 -1.25 13.83
C CYS A 143 -5.83 -0.15 14.86
N ALA A 144 -4.98 0.82 14.49
CA ALA A 144 -4.69 1.97 15.35
C ALA A 144 -5.95 2.82 15.63
N TYR A 145 -6.82 2.98 14.63
CA TYR A 145 -8.12 3.64 14.79
C TYR A 145 -9.05 2.89 15.75
N ALA A 146 -9.08 1.56 15.71
CA ALA A 146 -9.89 0.78 16.66
C ALA A 146 -9.50 1.11 18.11
N VAL A 147 -8.19 1.17 18.41
CA VAL A 147 -7.66 1.56 19.73
C VAL A 147 -7.97 3.02 20.03
N ALA A 148 -7.82 3.93 19.07
CA ALA A 148 -8.17 5.34 19.25
C ALA A 148 -9.66 5.52 19.60
N LYS A 149 -10.56 4.80 18.94
CA LYS A 149 -12.00 4.79 19.21
C LYS A 149 -12.31 4.20 20.60
N ALA A 150 -11.57 3.18 21.03
CA ALA A 150 -11.68 2.59 22.36
C ALA A 150 -11.10 3.50 23.48
N LEU A 151 -10.12 4.35 23.16
CA LEU A 151 -9.64 5.39 24.07
C LEU A 151 -10.73 6.43 24.35
N ASP A 152 -11.39 6.91 23.29
CA ASP A 152 -12.52 7.84 23.34
C ASP A 152 -13.39 7.74 22.05
N PRO A 153 -14.71 7.51 22.13
CA PRO A 153 -15.61 7.53 20.98
C PRO A 153 -15.62 8.84 20.17
N ALA A 154 -15.17 9.96 20.75
CA ALA A 154 -15.01 11.22 20.03
C ALA A 154 -13.98 11.13 18.89
N ASN A 155 -13.09 10.13 18.91
CA ASN A 155 -12.09 9.87 17.87
C ASN A 155 -12.66 9.27 16.58
N LYS A 156 -14.00 9.11 16.46
CA LYS A 156 -14.65 8.69 15.21
C LYS A 156 -14.38 9.63 14.03
N ASP A 157 -14.05 10.90 14.29
CA ASP A 157 -13.63 11.83 13.25
C ASP A 157 -12.29 11.44 12.59
N LEU A 158 -11.44 10.66 13.27
CA LEU A 158 -10.19 10.13 12.71
C LEU A 158 -10.41 9.00 11.70
N ALA A 159 -11.64 8.52 11.53
CA ALA A 159 -12.00 7.52 10.53
C ALA A 159 -11.60 7.95 9.12
N SER A 160 -11.64 9.26 8.80
CA SER A 160 -11.19 9.77 7.50
C SER A 160 -9.71 9.48 7.24
N VAL A 161 -8.86 9.60 8.25
CA VAL A 161 -7.42 9.32 8.16
C VAL A 161 -7.17 7.81 8.09
N ALA A 162 -7.94 7.01 8.83
CA ALA A 162 -7.85 5.55 8.78
C ALA A 162 -8.19 4.99 7.39
N ILE A 163 -9.22 5.53 6.74
CA ILE A 163 -9.59 5.16 5.36
C ILE A 163 -8.52 5.57 4.34
N VAL A 164 -7.79 6.68 4.57
CA VAL A 164 -6.62 7.03 3.74
C VAL A 164 -5.52 5.97 3.87
N GLY A 165 -5.25 5.46 5.08
CA GLY A 165 -4.33 4.35 5.32
C GLY A 165 -4.74 3.09 4.56
N ALA A 166 -5.98 2.63 4.76
CA ALA A 166 -6.50 1.42 4.11
C ALA A 166 -6.51 1.50 2.57
N VAL A 167 -6.85 2.67 2.00
CA VAL A 167 -6.79 2.87 0.53
C VAL A 167 -5.34 2.99 0.05
N GLY A 168 -4.45 3.59 0.84
CA GLY A 168 -3.01 3.64 0.58
C GLY A 168 -2.36 2.26 0.53
N ASP A 169 -2.85 1.36 1.38
CA ASP A 169 -2.51 -0.07 1.43
C ASP A 169 -3.33 -0.94 0.45
N VAL A 170 -3.98 -0.30 -0.53
CA VAL A 170 -4.73 -0.95 -1.62
C VAL A 170 -5.81 -1.95 -1.18
N GLN A 171 -6.34 -1.83 0.04
CA GLN A 171 -7.31 -2.79 0.59
C GLN A 171 -8.68 -2.75 -0.09
N ASP A 172 -8.98 -1.68 -0.85
CA ASP A 172 -10.19 -1.59 -1.66
C ASP A 172 -10.04 -2.23 -3.05
N GLN A 173 -8.84 -2.70 -3.43
CA GLN A 173 -8.54 -3.06 -4.82
C GLN A 173 -9.24 -4.34 -5.28
N GLU A 174 -9.28 -5.38 -4.44
CA GLU A 174 -9.77 -6.71 -4.84
C GLU A 174 -11.28 -6.73 -5.06
N PHE A 175 -12.05 -6.22 -4.09
CA PHE A 175 -13.51 -6.18 -4.16
C PHE A 175 -14.05 -4.88 -4.78
N ARG A 176 -13.16 -3.93 -5.12
CA ARG A 176 -13.52 -2.57 -5.60
C ARG A 176 -14.29 -1.75 -4.56
N ARG A 177 -14.12 -2.12 -3.30
CA ARG A 177 -14.67 -1.51 -2.10
C ARG A 177 -13.89 -2.04 -0.91
N LEU A 178 -13.91 -1.32 0.19
CA LEU A 178 -13.40 -1.81 1.46
C LEU A 178 -14.29 -2.95 1.98
N SER A 179 -13.71 -3.86 2.76
CA SER A 179 -14.34 -5.05 3.34
C SER A 179 -14.01 -5.16 4.84
N GLY A 180 -14.66 -6.08 5.54
CA GLY A 180 -14.35 -6.35 6.95
C GLY A 180 -14.49 -5.14 7.88
N TYR A 181 -13.57 -5.00 8.84
CA TYR A 181 -13.58 -3.92 9.83
C TYR A 181 -13.46 -2.52 9.19
N ASN A 182 -12.83 -2.40 8.01
CA ASN A 182 -12.81 -1.15 7.26
C ASN A 182 -14.22 -0.62 6.93
N ARG A 183 -15.23 -1.50 6.82
CA ARG A 183 -16.63 -1.07 6.65
C ARG A 183 -17.19 -0.38 7.88
N GLU A 184 -16.78 -0.82 9.06
CA GLU A 184 -17.19 -0.20 10.34
C GLU A 184 -16.54 1.18 10.49
N ILE A 185 -15.24 1.27 10.21
CA ILE A 185 -14.50 2.54 10.16
C ILE A 185 -15.17 3.52 9.18
N LEU A 186 -15.50 3.04 7.98
CA LEU A 186 -16.16 3.86 6.97
C LEU A 186 -17.52 4.37 7.46
N GLN A 187 -18.32 3.52 8.11
CA GLN A 187 -19.61 3.91 8.64
C GLN A 187 -19.46 4.95 9.77
N ASP A 188 -18.52 4.77 10.69
CA ASP A 188 -18.20 5.75 11.73
C ASP A 188 -17.88 7.13 11.12
N GLY A 189 -17.07 7.16 10.06
CA GLY A 189 -16.70 8.41 9.38
C GLY A 189 -17.84 9.08 8.62
N ILE A 190 -18.77 8.30 8.07
CA ILE A 190 -20.00 8.81 7.45
C ILE A 190 -20.89 9.43 8.53
N ASP A 191 -21.10 8.73 9.64
CA ASP A 191 -21.92 9.18 10.76
C ASP A 191 -21.34 10.43 11.44
N ALA A 192 -20.01 10.53 11.52
CA ALA A 192 -19.29 11.71 12.02
C ALA A 192 -19.23 12.88 11.01
N GLY A 193 -19.73 12.69 9.78
CA GLY A 193 -19.72 13.72 8.73
C GLY A 193 -18.30 14.14 8.31
N VAL A 194 -17.36 13.19 8.28
CA VAL A 194 -15.99 13.39 7.75
C VAL A 194 -15.77 12.68 6.43
N LEU A 195 -16.58 11.66 6.11
CA LEU A 195 -16.45 10.83 4.92
C LEU A 195 -17.75 10.72 4.12
N ARG A 196 -17.60 10.45 2.83
CA ARG A 196 -18.66 10.00 1.94
C ARG A 196 -18.12 8.89 1.05
N ALA A 197 -18.85 7.77 0.99
CA ALA A 197 -18.63 6.70 0.03
C ALA A 197 -19.64 6.78 -1.11
N GLN A 198 -19.19 6.56 -2.35
CA GLN A 198 -20.07 6.48 -3.51
C GLN A 198 -19.46 5.60 -4.61
N ILE A 199 -20.32 4.95 -5.39
CA ILE A 199 -19.89 4.23 -6.59
C ILE A 199 -19.55 5.24 -7.68
N ASP A 200 -18.29 5.24 -8.13
CA ASP A 200 -17.77 6.16 -9.14
C ASP A 200 -16.56 5.53 -9.86
N LEU A 201 -15.96 6.29 -10.77
CA LEU A 201 -14.71 5.96 -11.46
C LEU A 201 -13.56 5.87 -10.44
N ARG A 202 -12.84 4.74 -10.42
CA ARG A 202 -11.76 4.46 -9.44
C ARG A 202 -10.36 4.94 -9.85
N LEU A 203 -10.30 5.68 -10.95
CA LEU A 203 -9.04 6.20 -11.49
C LEU A 203 -8.46 7.29 -10.58
N PHE A 204 -7.14 7.40 -10.58
CA PHE A 204 -6.42 8.38 -9.77
C PHE A 204 -6.51 9.79 -10.39
N GLY A 205 -6.68 10.81 -9.54
CA GLY A 205 -6.67 12.22 -9.94
C GLY A 205 -8.06 12.82 -10.15
N ARG A 206 -9.07 12.32 -9.44
CA ARG A 206 -10.45 12.79 -9.55
C ARG A 206 -10.59 14.25 -9.16
N GLU A 207 -9.87 14.68 -8.14
CA GLU A 207 -9.88 16.04 -7.62
C GLU A 207 -8.82 16.91 -8.32
N THR A 208 -7.59 16.41 -8.48
CA THR A 208 -6.46 17.28 -8.88
C THR A 208 -6.05 17.23 -10.35
N ARG A 209 -6.55 16.26 -11.14
CA ARG A 209 -6.19 16.16 -12.56
C ARG A 209 -7.32 16.65 -13.46
N PRO A 210 -6.99 17.32 -14.57
CA PRO A 210 -7.94 17.46 -15.67
C PRO A 210 -8.53 16.09 -16.06
N ALA A 211 -9.82 16.05 -16.39
CA ALA A 211 -10.52 14.79 -16.69
C ALA A 211 -9.83 13.96 -17.78
N TYR A 212 -9.30 14.60 -18.82
CA TYR A 212 -8.55 13.91 -19.89
C TYR A 212 -7.23 13.30 -19.40
N LYS A 213 -6.53 13.95 -18.45
CA LYS A 213 -5.30 13.41 -17.83
C LYS A 213 -5.60 12.23 -16.92
N LEU A 214 -6.73 12.25 -16.23
CA LEU A 214 -7.19 11.11 -15.44
C LEU A 214 -7.37 9.87 -16.33
N LEU A 215 -7.95 10.02 -17.52
CA LEU A 215 -8.08 8.92 -18.49
C LEU A 215 -6.74 8.51 -19.10
N GLN A 216 -5.92 9.48 -19.53
CA GLN A 216 -4.61 9.23 -20.13
C GLN A 216 -3.73 8.39 -19.19
N TYR A 217 -3.77 8.66 -17.90
CA TYR A 217 -2.94 7.98 -16.91
C TYR A 217 -3.61 6.76 -16.27
N ALA A 218 -4.70 6.25 -16.84
CA ALA A 218 -5.33 5.03 -16.37
C ALA A 218 -4.42 3.82 -16.66
N THR A 219 -3.90 3.19 -15.60
CA THR A 219 -3.09 1.96 -15.69
C THR A 219 -3.77 0.74 -15.09
N ASP A 220 -4.88 0.93 -14.36
CA ASP A 220 -5.64 -0.14 -13.72
C ASP A 220 -7.14 0.25 -13.61
N PRO A 221 -7.99 -0.22 -14.54
CA PRO A 221 -7.63 -1.00 -15.73
C PRO A 221 -6.94 -0.13 -16.79
N TRP A 222 -6.18 -0.78 -17.67
CA TRP A 222 -5.71 -0.14 -18.89
C TRP A 222 -6.91 0.06 -19.84
N ILE A 223 -7.06 1.24 -20.41
CA ILE A 223 -8.17 1.56 -21.31
C ILE A 223 -7.64 1.57 -22.75
N PRO A 224 -7.98 0.55 -23.58
CA PRO A 224 -7.38 0.41 -24.91
C PRO A 224 -7.55 1.67 -25.76
N ARG A 225 -6.45 2.12 -26.41
CA ARG A 225 -6.38 3.33 -27.25
C ARG A 225 -6.60 4.68 -26.54
N LEU A 226 -6.94 4.70 -25.25
CA LEU A 226 -7.06 5.93 -24.45
C LEU A 226 -5.89 6.08 -23.49
N SER A 227 -5.59 5.06 -22.69
CA SER A 227 -4.45 5.07 -21.79
C SER A 227 -3.14 5.33 -22.56
N GLY A 228 -2.34 6.27 -22.05
CA GLY A 228 -1.12 6.75 -22.69
C GLY A 228 -1.32 7.78 -23.82
N ASN A 229 -2.55 8.00 -24.31
CA ASN A 229 -2.82 8.86 -25.46
C ASN A 229 -3.65 10.08 -25.07
N GLU A 230 -3.01 11.26 -25.03
CA GLU A 230 -3.66 12.52 -24.64
C GLU A 230 -4.74 12.95 -25.64
N ASP A 231 -4.41 12.99 -26.92
CA ASP A 231 -5.31 13.46 -27.98
C ASP A 231 -6.57 12.60 -28.06
N ALA A 232 -6.41 11.28 -27.94
CA ALA A 232 -7.53 10.35 -27.92
C ALA A 232 -8.44 10.55 -26.69
N CYS A 233 -7.88 10.84 -25.51
CA CYS A 233 -8.67 11.14 -24.31
C CYS A 233 -9.45 12.45 -24.44
N ILE A 234 -8.82 13.47 -25.01
CA ILE A 234 -9.47 14.77 -25.28
C ILE A 234 -10.62 14.58 -26.27
N ALA A 235 -10.35 13.94 -27.41
CA ALA A 235 -11.36 13.68 -28.44
C ALA A 235 -12.53 12.87 -27.88
N PHE A 236 -12.25 11.81 -27.13
CA PHE A 236 -13.27 10.96 -26.50
C PHE A 236 -14.23 11.74 -25.59
N LEU A 237 -13.71 12.64 -24.76
CA LEU A 237 -14.55 13.45 -23.87
C LEU A 237 -15.35 14.51 -24.64
N LEU A 238 -14.76 15.16 -25.64
CA LEU A 238 -15.44 16.15 -26.47
C LEU A 238 -16.58 15.52 -27.30
N GLU A 239 -16.39 14.32 -27.85
CA GLU A 239 -17.42 13.57 -28.58
C GLU A 239 -18.64 13.24 -27.70
N LEU A 240 -18.46 13.13 -26.37
CA LEU A 240 -19.53 12.90 -25.40
C LEU A 240 -20.22 14.19 -24.92
N GLY A 241 -19.85 15.33 -25.50
CA GLY A 241 -20.35 16.65 -25.12
C GLY A 241 -19.96 17.02 -23.70
N VAL A 242 -18.71 16.73 -23.30
CA VAL A 242 -18.12 17.20 -22.04
C VAL A 242 -17.23 18.39 -22.34
N ASP A 243 -17.60 19.55 -21.81
CA ASP A 243 -16.73 20.72 -21.86
C ASP A 243 -15.53 20.49 -20.96
N LEU A 244 -14.31 20.55 -21.51
CA LEU A 244 -13.07 20.27 -20.78
C LEU A 244 -12.53 21.46 -20.00
N LYS A 245 -12.98 22.67 -20.33
CA LYS A 245 -12.56 23.91 -19.71
C LYS A 245 -13.76 24.78 -19.38
N VAL A 246 -13.68 25.45 -18.24
CA VAL A 246 -14.54 26.60 -17.90
C VAL A 246 -13.60 27.77 -17.66
N GLU A 247 -13.77 28.83 -18.44
CA GLU A 247 -12.80 29.93 -18.53
C GLU A 247 -11.38 29.39 -18.83
N GLU A 248 -10.41 29.64 -17.94
CA GLU A 248 -9.03 29.14 -18.07
C GLU A 248 -8.76 27.88 -17.22
N HIS A 249 -9.75 27.37 -16.49
CA HIS A 249 -9.61 26.21 -15.62
C HIS A 249 -9.96 24.92 -16.38
N TRP A 250 -9.01 23.98 -16.40
CA TRP A 250 -9.26 22.62 -16.88
C TRP A 250 -10.06 21.85 -15.84
N ARG A 251 -11.25 21.38 -16.23
CA ARG A 251 -12.15 20.68 -15.32
C ARG A 251 -11.59 19.32 -14.92
N SER A 252 -11.58 19.06 -13.63
CA SER A 252 -11.30 17.73 -13.06
C SER A 252 -12.50 16.80 -13.19
N TRP A 253 -12.37 15.55 -12.74
CA TRP A 253 -13.54 14.66 -12.65
C TRP A 253 -14.55 15.15 -11.61
N SER A 254 -14.09 15.73 -10.50
CA SER A 254 -14.96 16.27 -9.46
C SER A 254 -15.72 17.53 -9.91
N ASP A 255 -15.21 18.25 -10.91
CA ASP A 255 -15.89 19.38 -11.56
C ASP A 255 -17.00 18.95 -12.54
N LEU A 256 -17.09 17.66 -12.89
CA LEU A 256 -18.11 17.14 -13.80
C LEU A 256 -19.45 16.90 -13.09
N GLU A 257 -20.53 17.33 -13.75
CA GLU A 257 -21.88 17.06 -13.29
C GLU A 257 -22.17 15.55 -13.30
N LEU A 258 -23.11 15.11 -12.46
CA LEU A 258 -23.47 13.69 -12.37
C LEU A 258 -23.89 13.11 -13.73
N GLY A 259 -24.59 13.91 -14.55
CA GLY A 259 -25.01 13.51 -15.89
C GLY A 259 -23.81 13.32 -16.84
N GLU A 260 -22.83 14.21 -16.79
CA GLU A 260 -21.58 14.10 -17.57
C GLU A 260 -20.79 12.86 -17.15
N ARG A 261 -20.55 12.69 -15.84
CA ARG A 261 -19.83 11.52 -15.30
C ARG A 261 -20.46 10.21 -15.74
N ARG A 262 -21.79 10.12 -15.67
CA ARG A 262 -22.52 8.91 -16.10
C ARG A 262 -22.36 8.64 -17.60
N ARG A 263 -22.39 9.67 -18.46
CA ARG A 263 -22.14 9.51 -19.90
C ARG A 263 -20.74 8.97 -20.16
N VAL A 264 -19.72 9.56 -19.51
CA VAL A 264 -18.33 9.14 -19.66
C VAL A 264 -18.13 7.70 -19.20
N VAL A 265 -18.62 7.33 -18.01
CA VAL A 265 -18.49 5.96 -17.50
C VAL A 265 -19.16 4.95 -18.43
N ASN A 266 -20.38 5.21 -18.90
CA ASN A 266 -21.08 4.30 -19.82
C ASN A 266 -20.31 4.13 -21.14
N ALA A 267 -19.77 5.22 -21.69
CA ALA A 267 -18.99 5.20 -22.92
C ALA A 267 -17.68 4.42 -22.73
N LEU A 268 -16.98 4.59 -21.59
CA LEU A 268 -15.76 3.83 -21.29
C LEU A 268 -16.03 2.33 -21.19
N VAL A 269 -17.12 1.94 -20.51
CA VAL A 269 -17.55 0.53 -20.40
C VAL A 269 -17.81 -0.07 -21.79
N ALA A 270 -18.60 0.61 -22.62
CA ALA A 270 -18.87 0.16 -23.99
C ALA A 270 -17.57 0.06 -24.81
N HIS A 271 -16.74 1.10 -24.76
CA HIS A 271 -15.47 1.18 -25.49
C HIS A 271 -14.51 0.04 -25.16
N MET A 272 -14.42 -0.35 -23.88
CA MET A 272 -13.59 -1.48 -23.44
C MET A 272 -14.16 -2.83 -23.90
N LEU A 273 -15.47 -3.05 -23.76
CA LEU A 273 -16.13 -4.29 -24.20
C LEU A 273 -16.00 -4.51 -25.71
N GLU A 274 -16.22 -3.46 -26.51
CA GLU A 274 -16.06 -3.49 -27.97
C GLU A 274 -14.64 -3.83 -28.42
N ARG A 275 -13.64 -3.59 -27.57
CA ARG A 275 -12.22 -3.88 -27.82
C ARG A 275 -11.76 -5.20 -27.19
N GLY A 276 -12.69 -6.02 -26.74
CA GLY A 276 -12.41 -7.36 -26.25
C GLY A 276 -11.90 -7.44 -24.81
N CYS A 277 -11.98 -6.36 -24.03
CA CYS A 277 -11.73 -6.44 -22.59
C CYS A 277 -12.76 -7.36 -21.93
N GLY A 278 -12.28 -8.25 -21.05
CA GLY A 278 -13.16 -9.14 -20.29
C GLY A 278 -14.00 -8.38 -19.27
N SER A 279 -15.16 -8.92 -18.89
CA SER A 279 -16.07 -8.29 -17.90
C SER A 279 -15.35 -7.93 -16.60
N LYS A 280 -14.50 -8.82 -16.10
CA LYS A 280 -13.69 -8.60 -14.88
C LYS A 280 -12.75 -7.41 -14.98
N GLU A 281 -12.21 -7.09 -16.16
CA GLU A 281 -11.32 -5.94 -16.35
C GLU A 281 -12.13 -4.63 -16.39
N VAL A 282 -13.23 -4.62 -17.16
CA VAL A 282 -14.14 -3.47 -17.26
C VAL A 282 -14.74 -3.13 -15.90
N GLU A 283 -15.10 -4.16 -15.14
CA GLU A 283 -15.59 -4.05 -13.78
C GLU A 283 -14.66 -3.29 -12.83
N ARG A 284 -13.35 -3.25 -13.09
CA ARG A 284 -12.37 -2.53 -12.25
C ARG A 284 -12.47 -1.01 -12.38
N LEU A 285 -13.03 -0.53 -13.49
CA LEU A 285 -13.20 0.90 -13.76
C LEU A 285 -14.10 1.56 -12.70
N ILE A 286 -15.11 0.83 -12.22
CA ILE A 286 -16.16 1.34 -11.35
C ILE A 286 -16.09 0.64 -9.99
N GLY A 287 -16.24 1.41 -8.93
CA GLY A 287 -16.48 0.88 -7.58
C GLY A 287 -16.52 1.99 -6.56
N GLU A 288 -16.41 1.63 -5.29
CA GLU A 288 -16.53 2.59 -4.20
C GLU A 288 -15.32 3.53 -4.16
N THR A 289 -15.61 4.82 -4.05
CA THR A 289 -14.64 5.91 -3.89
C THR A 289 -14.94 6.65 -2.59
N TYR A 290 -13.90 7.18 -1.94
CA TYR A 290 -13.99 7.75 -0.60
C TYR A 290 -13.56 9.22 -0.61
N THR A 291 -14.51 10.09 -0.32
CA THR A 291 -14.31 11.54 -0.28
C THR A 291 -14.27 12.03 1.16
N LEU A 292 -13.19 12.73 1.54
CA LEU A 292 -13.07 13.43 2.82
C LEU A 292 -13.79 14.78 2.70
N ILE A 293 -15.03 14.85 3.16
CA ILE A 293 -15.95 15.94 2.76
C ILE A 293 -15.60 17.31 3.36
N ARG A 294 -14.80 17.33 4.44
CA ARG A 294 -14.31 18.55 5.11
C ARG A 294 -13.09 19.18 4.41
N GLU A 295 -12.44 18.44 3.52
CA GLU A 295 -11.26 18.93 2.80
C GLU A 295 -11.66 19.79 1.59
N PRO A 296 -10.86 20.79 1.17
CA PRO A 296 -11.21 21.68 0.06
C PRO A 296 -11.40 20.93 -1.28
N ALA A 297 -12.38 21.36 -2.08
CA ALA A 297 -12.56 20.86 -3.45
C ALA A 297 -11.31 21.12 -4.30
N GLY A 298 -10.92 20.15 -5.13
CA GLY A 298 -9.70 20.25 -5.94
C GLY A 298 -8.39 20.02 -5.16
N SER A 299 -8.44 19.75 -3.85
CA SER A 299 -7.28 19.35 -3.06
C SER A 299 -7.05 17.83 -3.16
N PRO A 300 -5.78 17.35 -3.24
CA PRO A 300 -5.51 15.92 -3.15
C PRO A 300 -5.93 15.32 -1.80
N THR A 301 -6.09 16.12 -0.74
CA THR A 301 -6.55 15.64 0.57
C THR A 301 -8.02 15.21 0.57
N ARG A 302 -8.81 15.64 -0.42
CA ARG A 302 -10.26 15.38 -0.49
C ARG A 302 -10.61 13.99 -1.01
N ASP A 303 -9.73 13.34 -1.75
CA ASP A 303 -9.94 11.96 -2.24
C ASP A 303 -8.95 11.02 -1.54
N ALA A 304 -9.44 9.94 -0.92
CA ALA A 304 -8.58 9.07 -0.10
C ALA A 304 -7.40 8.47 -0.88
N LYS A 305 -7.58 8.19 -2.19
CA LYS A 305 -6.52 7.63 -3.03
C LYS A 305 -5.47 8.67 -3.39
N GLU A 306 -5.90 9.90 -3.65
CA GLU A 306 -5.00 11.04 -3.88
C GLU A 306 -4.24 11.43 -2.61
N PHE A 307 -4.94 11.46 -1.48
CA PHE A 307 -4.35 11.77 -0.19
C PHE A 307 -3.35 10.69 0.20
N GLY A 308 -3.70 9.41 0.05
CA GLY A 308 -2.79 8.31 0.31
C GLY A 308 -1.52 8.38 -0.54
N THR A 309 -1.62 8.85 -1.79
CA THR A 309 -0.47 9.05 -2.67
C THR A 309 0.39 10.25 -2.24
N LEU A 310 -0.24 11.34 -1.78
CA LEU A 310 0.47 12.50 -1.21
C LEU A 310 1.29 12.08 0.02
N ILE A 311 0.71 11.30 0.93
CA ILE A 311 1.41 10.80 2.13
C ILE A 311 2.52 9.82 1.75
N ASN A 312 2.27 8.89 0.82
CA ASN A 312 3.30 7.96 0.35
C ASN A 312 4.51 8.70 -0.25
N ALA A 313 4.28 9.80 -0.96
CA ALA A 313 5.37 10.62 -1.47
C ALA A 313 6.23 11.18 -0.31
N CYS A 314 5.62 11.65 0.78
CA CYS A 314 6.37 12.12 1.94
C CYS A 314 7.29 11.03 2.52
N GLY A 315 6.76 9.81 2.69
CA GLY A 315 7.53 8.64 3.12
C GLY A 315 8.71 8.28 2.21
N ARG A 316 8.47 8.24 0.89
CA ARG A 316 9.48 7.87 -0.12
C ARG A 316 10.68 8.81 -0.21
N TYR A 317 10.49 10.07 0.20
CA TYR A 317 11.54 11.09 0.20
C TYR A 317 12.09 11.37 1.61
N ASP A 318 11.98 10.40 2.52
CA ASP A 318 12.53 10.46 3.88
C ASP A 318 12.01 11.67 4.69
N GLN A 319 10.76 12.07 4.44
CA GLN A 319 10.05 13.12 5.19
C GLN A 319 8.69 12.66 5.74
N PRO A 320 8.62 11.51 6.43
CA PRO A 320 7.35 11.01 6.97
C PRO A 320 6.69 11.98 7.96
N GLU A 321 7.47 12.79 8.68
CA GLU A 321 6.98 13.81 9.62
C GLU A 321 6.10 14.86 8.94
N VAL A 322 6.40 15.20 7.67
CA VAL A 322 5.57 16.14 6.88
C VAL A 322 4.20 15.52 6.63
N GLY A 323 4.17 14.29 6.13
CA GLY A 323 2.92 13.56 5.89
C GLY A 323 2.11 13.38 7.17
N TYR A 324 2.78 13.05 8.27
CA TYR A 324 2.18 12.92 9.59
C TYR A 324 1.48 14.21 10.06
N ARG A 325 2.12 15.38 9.92
CA ARG A 325 1.50 16.67 10.26
C ARG A 325 0.29 16.98 9.39
N VAL A 326 0.35 16.67 8.10
CA VAL A 326 -0.80 16.81 7.20
C VAL A 326 -1.95 15.91 7.65
N CYS A 327 -1.69 14.64 7.99
CA CYS A 327 -2.72 13.75 8.54
C CYS A 327 -3.35 14.29 9.84
N ARG A 328 -2.59 15.04 10.64
CA ARG A 328 -3.05 15.70 11.88
C ARG A 328 -3.71 17.06 11.68
N GLY A 329 -3.95 17.48 10.44
CA GLY A 329 -4.73 18.70 10.15
C GLY A 329 -3.92 19.93 9.77
N ASP A 330 -2.59 19.85 9.64
CA ASP A 330 -1.80 20.96 9.10
C ASP A 330 -2.15 21.13 7.60
N ARG A 331 -2.72 22.29 7.26
CA ARG A 331 -3.10 22.68 5.90
C ARG A 331 -2.27 23.86 5.37
N GLU A 332 -1.20 24.21 6.07
CA GLU A 332 -0.31 25.32 5.75
C GLU A 332 1.05 24.77 5.30
N ASP A 333 2.11 24.95 6.10
CA ASP A 333 3.49 24.64 5.74
C ASP A 333 3.69 23.16 5.39
N SER A 334 3.14 22.25 6.21
CA SER A 334 3.34 20.81 5.96
C SER A 334 2.60 20.35 4.69
N LEU A 335 1.42 20.90 4.40
CA LEU A 335 0.70 20.58 3.16
C LEU A 335 1.44 21.14 1.94
N ALA A 336 1.94 22.37 2.02
CA ALA A 336 2.73 22.98 0.95
C ALA A 336 3.98 22.16 0.63
N GLU A 337 4.68 21.68 1.67
CA GLU A 337 5.85 20.82 1.51
C GLU A 337 5.48 19.44 0.95
N ALA A 338 4.41 18.80 1.46
CA ALA A 338 3.92 17.53 0.92
C ALA A 338 3.59 17.63 -0.58
N LEU A 339 2.96 18.73 -1.01
CA LEU A 339 2.65 19.00 -2.41
C LEU A 339 3.93 19.17 -3.25
N ARG A 340 4.98 19.80 -2.68
CA ARG A 340 6.29 19.92 -3.33
C ARG A 340 6.95 18.56 -3.51
N LEU A 341 6.92 17.70 -2.48
CA LEU A 341 7.43 16.34 -2.56
C LEU A 341 6.67 15.51 -3.60
N LEU A 342 5.33 15.62 -3.66
CA LEU A 342 4.52 14.94 -4.66
C LEU A 342 4.83 15.41 -6.09
N ARG A 343 5.07 16.71 -6.31
CA ARG A 343 5.51 17.22 -7.62
C ARG A 343 6.89 16.66 -8.01
N GLY A 344 7.86 16.74 -7.10
CA GLY A 344 9.19 16.15 -7.31
C GLY A 344 9.14 14.65 -7.55
N HIS A 345 8.20 13.94 -6.92
CA HIS A 345 7.98 12.52 -7.18
C HIS A 345 7.53 12.25 -8.61
N ARG A 346 6.61 13.05 -9.14
CA ARG A 346 6.11 12.92 -10.52
C ARG A 346 7.21 13.20 -11.53
N GLU A 347 7.99 14.25 -11.32
CA GLU A 347 9.17 14.58 -12.15
C GLU A 347 10.17 13.42 -12.14
N TYR A 348 10.51 12.92 -10.95
CA TYR A 348 11.43 11.79 -10.80
C TYR A 348 10.94 10.51 -11.48
N LEU A 349 9.62 10.24 -11.47
CA LEU A 349 9.05 9.11 -12.21
C LEU A 349 9.18 9.30 -13.73
N VAL A 350 9.03 10.51 -14.26
CA VAL A 350 9.25 10.79 -15.68
C VAL A 350 10.72 10.52 -16.03
N ASP A 351 11.66 11.06 -15.27
CA ASP A 351 13.10 10.85 -15.46
C ASP A 351 13.47 9.36 -15.35
N SER A 352 12.85 8.65 -14.40
CA SER A 352 13.04 7.20 -14.23
C SER A 352 12.61 6.43 -15.49
N MET A 353 11.51 6.84 -16.12
CA MET A 353 11.05 6.18 -17.35
C MET A 353 11.98 6.45 -18.54
N GLU A 354 12.60 7.62 -18.61
CA GLU A 354 13.63 7.93 -19.61
C GLU A 354 14.88 7.10 -19.37
N ALA A 355 15.30 6.95 -18.11
CA ALA A 355 16.42 6.09 -17.72
C ALA A 355 16.17 4.61 -18.09
N VAL A 356 14.96 4.09 -17.87
CA VAL A 356 14.61 2.73 -18.31
C VAL A 356 14.63 2.62 -19.84
N ALA A 357 14.11 3.62 -20.56
CA ALA A 357 14.14 3.62 -22.02
C ALA A 357 15.58 3.61 -22.57
N ALA A 358 16.49 4.35 -21.94
CA ALA A 358 17.91 4.37 -22.29
C ALA A 358 18.64 3.06 -21.93
N ALA A 359 18.34 2.46 -20.78
CA ALA A 359 18.92 1.19 -20.33
C ALA A 359 18.43 0.00 -21.18
N GLY A 360 17.21 0.09 -21.72
CA GLY A 360 16.56 -0.98 -22.47
C GLY A 360 16.00 -2.09 -21.57
N ILE A 361 15.02 -2.82 -22.11
CA ILE A 361 14.44 -3.99 -21.46
C ILE A 361 15.04 -5.22 -22.10
N ASN A 362 15.71 -6.04 -21.29
CA ASN A 362 16.29 -7.31 -21.69
C ASN A 362 15.24 -8.41 -21.52
N GLN A 363 15.28 -9.42 -22.40
CA GLN A 363 14.37 -10.56 -22.33
C GLN A 363 15.15 -11.87 -22.22
N MET A 364 14.61 -12.78 -21.42
CA MET A 364 14.97 -14.19 -21.36
C MET A 364 13.74 -15.03 -21.72
N ASP A 365 13.88 -16.35 -21.76
CA ASP A 365 12.80 -17.27 -22.17
C ASP A 365 11.47 -17.09 -21.42
N ALA A 366 11.50 -16.76 -20.13
CA ALA A 366 10.30 -16.70 -19.28
C ALA A 366 10.18 -15.41 -18.46
N ILE A 367 11.15 -14.50 -18.55
CA ILE A 367 11.16 -13.23 -17.82
C ILE A 367 11.68 -12.10 -18.69
N GLN A 368 11.33 -10.87 -18.34
CA GLN A 368 12.00 -9.67 -18.85
C GLN A 368 12.58 -8.88 -17.69
N TYR A 369 13.60 -8.07 -17.93
CA TYR A 369 14.25 -7.31 -16.87
C TYR A 369 14.96 -6.05 -17.35
N PHE A 370 15.16 -5.10 -16.44
CA PHE A 370 16.07 -3.98 -16.65
C PHE A 370 16.89 -3.75 -15.39
N HIS A 371 18.10 -3.25 -15.57
CA HIS A 371 18.94 -2.82 -14.46
C HIS A 371 19.19 -1.32 -14.57
N ALA A 372 18.61 -0.56 -13.66
CA ALA A 372 18.69 0.90 -13.67
C ALA A 372 19.83 1.44 -12.78
N ALA A 373 20.88 0.64 -12.59
CA ALA A 373 22.04 0.89 -11.74
C ALA A 373 21.73 1.76 -10.50
N ASP A 374 22.31 2.97 -10.46
CA ASP A 374 22.13 4.02 -9.47
C ASP A 374 21.18 5.15 -9.93
N THR A 375 20.62 5.05 -11.14
CA THR A 375 19.77 6.08 -11.74
C THR A 375 18.37 6.09 -11.12
N ILE A 376 17.88 4.92 -10.68
CA ILE A 376 16.56 4.78 -10.04
C ILE A 376 16.73 4.34 -8.59
N ARG A 377 16.13 5.10 -7.66
CA ARG A 377 16.07 4.80 -6.23
C ARG A 377 15.42 3.44 -5.99
N ASP A 378 15.93 2.70 -5.02
CA ASP A 378 15.37 1.44 -4.54
C ASP A 378 13.89 1.56 -4.11
N THR A 379 13.50 2.70 -3.54
CA THR A 379 12.10 2.99 -3.19
C THR A 379 11.20 3.22 -4.40
N VAL A 380 11.74 3.49 -5.59
CA VAL A 380 10.97 3.83 -6.81
C VAL A 380 11.03 2.72 -7.86
N VAL A 381 12.05 1.86 -7.84
CA VAL A 381 12.29 0.82 -8.86
C VAL A 381 11.08 -0.09 -9.09
N GLY A 382 10.32 -0.42 -8.03
CA GLY A 382 9.10 -1.22 -8.13
C GLY A 382 7.94 -0.49 -8.80
N ILE A 383 7.83 0.83 -8.66
CA ILE A 383 6.83 1.65 -9.37
C ILE A 383 7.21 1.75 -10.84
N ALA A 384 8.50 2.02 -11.12
CA ALA A 384 9.01 2.05 -12.49
C ALA A 384 8.74 0.72 -13.20
N ALA A 385 9.02 -0.42 -12.56
CA ALA A 385 8.70 -1.74 -13.11
C ALA A 385 7.20 -1.90 -13.47
N SER A 386 6.29 -1.48 -12.59
CA SER A 386 4.85 -1.50 -12.85
C SER A 386 4.43 -0.60 -14.01
N MET A 387 5.04 0.58 -14.14
CA MET A 387 4.76 1.52 -15.24
C MET A 387 5.29 0.99 -16.57
N VAL A 388 6.50 0.43 -16.58
CA VAL A 388 7.16 -0.14 -17.76
C VAL A 388 6.37 -1.32 -18.31
N LEU A 389 5.87 -2.22 -17.45
CA LEU A 389 5.06 -3.38 -17.85
C LEU A 389 3.80 -3.00 -18.64
N ASN A 390 3.35 -1.75 -18.52
CA ASN A 390 2.18 -1.22 -19.21
C ASN A 390 2.51 -0.38 -20.47
N ARG A 391 3.75 -0.39 -20.96
CA ARG A 391 4.17 0.31 -22.18
C ARG A 391 4.44 -0.66 -23.34
N GLU A 392 4.46 -0.14 -24.57
CA GLU A 392 4.64 -0.93 -25.81
C GLU A 392 5.98 -1.68 -25.88
N ASN A 393 7.03 -1.16 -25.22
CA ASN A 393 8.36 -1.78 -25.26
C ASN A 393 8.50 -3.00 -24.31
N ALA A 394 7.51 -3.25 -23.45
CA ALA A 394 7.44 -4.42 -22.58
C ALA A 394 6.33 -5.36 -23.06
N THR A 395 6.48 -6.67 -22.78
CA THR A 395 5.40 -7.64 -23.04
C THR A 395 4.60 -7.91 -21.77
N LYS A 396 3.27 -8.01 -21.87
CA LYS A 396 2.42 -8.43 -20.73
C LYS A 396 2.43 -9.94 -20.49
N ASP A 397 3.05 -10.71 -21.39
CA ASP A 397 3.13 -12.17 -21.31
C ASP A 397 4.26 -12.69 -20.42
N LEU A 398 5.18 -11.80 -20.00
CA LEU A 398 6.30 -12.12 -19.12
C LEU A 398 6.29 -11.21 -17.88
N PRO A 399 6.61 -11.72 -16.68
CA PRO A 399 6.86 -10.86 -15.54
C PRO A 399 8.12 -10.02 -15.76
N ILE A 400 8.15 -8.81 -15.21
CA ILE A 400 9.28 -7.89 -15.27
C ILE A 400 10.04 -7.87 -13.94
N PHE A 401 11.36 -7.96 -14.00
CA PHE A 401 12.28 -7.82 -12.87
C PHE A 401 13.10 -6.53 -13.03
N ALA A 402 13.19 -5.74 -11.97
CA ALA A 402 13.88 -4.47 -11.98
C ALA A 402 14.92 -4.42 -10.85
N PHE A 403 16.12 -3.96 -11.17
CA PHE A 403 17.26 -3.90 -10.25
C PHE A 403 17.66 -2.45 -9.98
N ALA A 404 17.90 -2.13 -8.70
CA ALA A 404 18.42 -0.85 -8.23
C ALA A 404 19.46 -1.06 -7.12
N GLN A 405 20.47 -0.19 -7.05
CA GLN A 405 21.42 -0.20 -5.93
C GLN A 405 20.76 0.33 -4.65
N ALA A 406 21.04 -0.34 -3.52
CA ALA A 406 20.64 0.06 -2.18
C ALA A 406 21.84 -0.03 -1.22
N SER A 407 21.73 0.57 -0.04
CA SER A 407 22.82 0.57 0.95
C SER A 407 23.13 -0.83 1.50
N ASP A 408 22.17 -1.75 1.48
CA ASP A 408 22.28 -3.12 1.99
C ASP A 408 22.38 -4.18 0.88
N GLY A 409 22.58 -3.79 -0.39
CA GLY A 409 22.78 -4.70 -1.51
C GLY A 409 22.10 -4.21 -2.80
N ILE A 410 21.72 -5.14 -3.67
CA ILE A 410 20.92 -4.86 -4.87
C ILE A 410 19.47 -5.18 -4.58
N LYS A 411 18.62 -4.16 -4.68
CA LYS A 411 17.18 -4.31 -4.57
C LYS A 411 16.62 -4.84 -5.87
N VAL A 412 15.89 -5.95 -5.79
CA VAL A 412 15.14 -6.54 -6.88
C VAL A 412 13.65 -6.29 -6.63
N SER A 413 12.93 -5.80 -7.63
CA SER A 413 11.47 -5.72 -7.64
C SER A 413 10.91 -6.48 -8.83
N ALA A 414 9.95 -7.37 -8.61
CA ALA A 414 9.20 -8.01 -9.69
C ALA A 414 7.75 -7.57 -9.72
N ARG A 415 7.22 -7.47 -10.94
CA ARG A 415 5.83 -7.16 -11.23
C ARG A 415 5.33 -8.09 -12.32
N THR A 416 4.08 -8.51 -12.20
CA THR A 416 3.43 -9.35 -13.20
C THR A 416 1.96 -8.96 -13.36
N THR A 417 1.32 -9.54 -14.36
CA THR A 417 -0.09 -9.34 -14.67
C THR A 417 -0.96 -10.35 -13.92
N ARG A 418 -2.24 -10.01 -13.71
CA ARG A 418 -3.19 -10.91 -13.03
C ARG A 418 -3.42 -12.18 -13.86
N GLU A 419 -3.32 -12.08 -15.18
CA GLU A 419 -3.42 -13.20 -16.11
C GLU A 419 -2.33 -14.24 -15.85
N LEU A 420 -1.10 -13.80 -15.60
CA LEU A 420 0.01 -14.70 -15.26
C LEU A 420 -0.16 -15.31 -13.87
N VAL A 421 -0.63 -14.54 -12.88
CA VAL A 421 -0.96 -15.08 -11.55
C VAL A 421 -2.06 -16.12 -11.63
N ALA A 422 -3.12 -15.87 -12.42
CA ALA A 422 -4.20 -16.82 -12.64
C ALA A 422 -3.74 -18.11 -13.34
N ARG A 423 -2.62 -18.08 -14.06
CA ARG A 423 -1.95 -19.25 -14.64
C ARG A 423 -1.04 -20.00 -13.65
N GLY A 424 -0.94 -19.55 -12.40
CA GLY A 424 -0.16 -20.19 -11.35
C GLY A 424 1.20 -19.53 -11.06
N LEU A 425 1.50 -18.36 -11.64
CA LEU A 425 2.72 -17.62 -11.30
C LEU A 425 2.65 -17.06 -9.88
N ASP A 426 3.66 -17.41 -9.08
CA ASP A 426 3.88 -16.89 -7.73
C ASP A 426 5.24 -16.19 -7.64
N LEU A 427 5.26 -14.86 -7.75
CA LEU A 427 6.49 -14.08 -7.62
C LEU A 427 7.07 -14.08 -6.20
N ALA A 428 6.26 -14.29 -5.17
CA ALA A 428 6.75 -14.33 -3.79
C ALA A 428 7.65 -15.53 -3.57
N GLU A 429 7.23 -16.70 -4.07
CA GLU A 429 8.03 -17.92 -4.06
C GLU A 429 9.31 -17.75 -4.89
N VAL A 430 9.20 -17.19 -6.11
CA VAL A 430 10.36 -16.93 -6.98
C VAL A 430 11.39 -16.05 -6.28
N MET A 431 10.95 -14.94 -5.67
CA MET A 431 11.85 -14.04 -4.95
C MET A 431 12.54 -14.74 -3.79
N LYS A 432 11.78 -15.45 -2.95
CA LYS A 432 12.31 -16.15 -1.77
C LYS A 432 13.39 -17.18 -2.13
N VAL A 433 13.11 -18.03 -3.12
CA VAL A 433 14.01 -19.11 -3.52
C VAL A 433 15.22 -18.56 -4.28
N ALA A 434 15.01 -17.68 -5.25
CA ALA A 434 16.09 -17.14 -6.07
C ALA A 434 17.05 -16.26 -5.25
N SER A 435 16.53 -15.41 -4.35
CA SER A 435 17.37 -14.61 -3.47
C SER A 435 18.14 -15.48 -2.48
N GLY A 436 17.48 -16.47 -1.86
CA GLY A 436 18.12 -17.37 -0.88
C GLY A 436 19.29 -18.15 -1.49
N ALA A 437 19.17 -18.58 -2.75
CA ALA A 437 20.21 -19.30 -3.46
C ALA A 437 21.47 -18.46 -3.78
N VAL A 438 21.37 -17.13 -3.70
CA VAL A 438 22.49 -16.20 -3.89
C VAL A 438 22.91 -15.48 -2.59
N GLY A 439 22.40 -15.94 -1.43
CA GLY A 439 22.71 -15.34 -0.13
C GLY A 439 21.96 -14.04 0.17
N GLY A 440 20.86 -13.78 -0.53
CA GLY A 440 19.93 -12.67 -0.25
C GLY A 440 18.65 -13.11 0.45
N GLN A 441 17.74 -12.17 0.65
CA GLN A 441 16.39 -12.41 1.21
C GLN A 441 15.33 -11.77 0.32
N GLY A 442 14.17 -12.42 0.21
CA GLY A 442 13.10 -12.01 -0.68
C GLY A 442 11.75 -12.62 -0.30
N GLY A 443 10.69 -11.97 -0.76
CA GLY A 443 9.30 -12.34 -0.48
C GLY A 443 8.33 -11.30 -1.04
N GLY A 444 7.07 -11.38 -0.64
CA GLY A 444 6.01 -10.45 -1.06
C GLY A 444 4.73 -11.18 -1.42
N HIS A 445 4.03 -10.69 -2.44
CA HIS A 445 2.77 -11.25 -2.94
C HIS A 445 2.93 -11.88 -4.33
N HIS A 446 1.94 -12.68 -4.75
CA HIS A 446 1.94 -13.36 -6.04
C HIS A 446 2.16 -12.42 -7.25
N ALA A 447 1.55 -11.22 -7.22
CA ALA A 447 1.61 -10.26 -8.32
C ALA A 447 2.77 -9.24 -8.23
N ALA A 448 3.33 -9.06 -7.04
CA ALA A 448 4.34 -8.06 -6.73
C ALA A 448 5.19 -8.54 -5.57
N ALA A 449 6.48 -8.76 -5.82
CA ALA A 449 7.42 -9.25 -4.83
C ALA A 449 8.76 -8.50 -4.93
N GLY A 450 9.57 -8.59 -3.89
CA GLY A 450 10.88 -7.96 -3.87
C GLY A 450 11.92 -8.80 -3.14
N ALA A 451 13.19 -8.48 -3.38
CA ALA A 451 14.33 -9.10 -2.72
C ALA A 451 15.46 -8.09 -2.54
N THR A 452 16.41 -8.42 -1.67
CA THR A 452 17.72 -7.80 -1.58
C THR A 452 18.76 -8.89 -1.75
N ILE A 453 19.67 -8.74 -2.72
CA ILE A 453 20.72 -9.72 -3.06
C ILE A 453 22.12 -9.08 -3.01
N PRO A 454 23.19 -9.85 -2.78
CA PRO A 454 24.55 -9.32 -2.84
C PRO A 454 24.92 -8.81 -4.24
N PRO A 455 25.67 -7.70 -4.38
CA PRO A 455 26.14 -7.21 -5.67
C PRO A 455 26.94 -8.25 -6.45
N GLY A 456 26.75 -8.30 -7.77
CA GLY A 456 27.43 -9.26 -8.67
C GLY A 456 26.76 -10.64 -8.75
N THR A 457 25.67 -10.87 -8.01
CA THR A 457 24.89 -12.12 -8.05
C THR A 457 23.65 -12.06 -8.93
N GLU A 458 23.37 -10.91 -9.56
CA GLU A 458 22.21 -10.63 -10.41
C GLU A 458 22.06 -11.64 -11.56
N PRO A 459 23.12 -12.02 -12.30
CA PRO A 459 22.99 -13.01 -13.38
C PRO A 459 22.49 -14.37 -12.87
N LYS A 460 23.05 -14.85 -11.74
CA LYS A 460 22.66 -16.14 -11.14
C LYS A 460 21.25 -16.08 -10.56
N PHE A 461 20.87 -14.94 -9.98
CA PHE A 461 19.49 -14.70 -9.54
C PHE A 461 18.52 -14.80 -10.73
N LEU A 462 18.81 -14.12 -11.84
CA LEU A 462 17.99 -14.12 -13.05
C LEU A 462 17.86 -15.51 -13.68
N GLU A 463 18.94 -16.30 -13.71
CA GLU A 463 18.89 -17.68 -14.19
C GLU A 463 17.92 -18.55 -13.40
N ILE A 464 17.96 -18.46 -12.07
CA ILE A 464 17.07 -19.21 -11.18
C ILE A 464 15.63 -18.72 -11.34
N ALA A 465 15.40 -17.41 -11.32
CA ALA A 465 14.09 -16.82 -11.52
C ALA A 465 13.48 -17.21 -12.88
N ASN A 466 14.25 -17.12 -13.96
CA ASN A 466 13.82 -17.50 -15.31
C ASN A 466 13.41 -18.98 -15.39
N ARG A 467 14.12 -19.88 -14.71
CA ARG A 467 13.73 -21.30 -14.63
C ARG A 467 12.43 -21.47 -13.84
N MET A 468 12.34 -20.89 -12.64
CA MET A 468 11.16 -21.03 -11.79
C MET A 468 9.89 -20.49 -12.44
N VAL A 469 9.95 -19.31 -13.05
CA VAL A 469 8.81 -18.72 -13.76
C VAL A 469 8.37 -19.62 -14.91
N ARG A 470 9.31 -20.20 -15.66
CA ARG A 470 9.01 -21.16 -16.73
C ARG A 470 8.29 -22.40 -16.20
N ASP A 471 8.74 -22.93 -15.06
CA ASP A 471 8.20 -24.14 -14.47
C ASP A 471 6.80 -23.91 -13.88
N GLN A 472 6.55 -22.76 -13.25
CA GLN A 472 5.24 -22.37 -12.71
C GLN A 472 4.19 -22.13 -13.81
N ILE A 473 4.60 -21.57 -14.96
CA ILE A 473 3.68 -21.15 -16.05
C ILE A 473 3.49 -22.24 -17.12
N ARG A 474 4.28 -23.32 -17.09
CA ARG A 474 4.14 -24.44 -18.02
C ARG A 474 2.78 -25.15 -17.82
N PRO A 475 2.07 -25.53 -18.90
CA PRO A 475 0.88 -26.34 -18.75
C PRO A 475 1.23 -27.67 -18.07
N SER A 476 0.58 -28.02 -16.96
CA SER A 476 0.66 -29.38 -16.43
C SER A 476 0.30 -30.37 -17.54
N PRO A 477 1.07 -31.45 -17.75
CA PRO A 477 0.64 -32.50 -18.65
C PRO A 477 -0.70 -33.03 -18.14
N ARG A 478 -1.72 -33.02 -19.01
CA ARG A 478 -3.01 -33.66 -18.72
C ARG A 478 -2.70 -35.08 -18.23
N PRO A 479 -3.30 -35.56 -17.12
CA PRO A 479 -3.15 -36.97 -16.77
C PRO A 479 -3.62 -37.78 -17.96
N HIS A 480 -2.75 -38.66 -18.47
CA HIS A 480 -3.11 -39.62 -19.49
C HIS A 480 -4.37 -40.33 -19.01
N GLY A 481 -5.49 -40.09 -19.70
CA GLY A 481 -6.69 -40.86 -19.51
C GLY A 481 -6.32 -42.32 -19.63
N THR A 482 -6.55 -43.08 -18.56
CA THR A 482 -6.55 -44.52 -18.60
C THR A 482 -7.63 -44.91 -19.61
N ASP A 483 -7.20 -45.32 -20.80
CA ASP A 483 -8.02 -46.09 -21.74
C ASP A 483 -8.39 -47.40 -21.03
N SER A 484 -9.57 -47.43 -20.41
CA SER A 484 -10.24 -48.66 -20.04
C SER A 484 -11.22 -49.01 -21.16
N ARG A 485 -10.84 -50.01 -21.95
CA ARG A 485 -11.77 -50.82 -22.74
C ARG A 485 -12.67 -51.66 -21.84
#